data_AF-A0A2M7WWI5-F1
#
_entry.id   AF-A0A2M7WWI5-F1
#
_cell.length_a   1.000
_cell.length_b   1.000
_cell.length_c   1.000
_cell.angle_alpha   90.00
_cell.angle_beta   90.00
_cell.angle_gamma   90.00
#
_symmetry.space_group_name_H-M   'P 1'
#
loop_
_entity.id
_entity.type
_entity.pdbx_description
1 polymer ?
#
loop_
_entity_poly.entity_id
_entity_poly.type
_entity_poly.pdbx_seq_one_letter_code
_entity_poly.pdbx_strand_id
1 'polypeptide(L)' 'MAKPPPLRHLITLADLSAEQIIDLLDTAESLRATALRPVNKLPLLRGRTVVNLFFEP' A
#
# COMPACT_ATOMS: atom_id res chain seq x y z
N MET A 1 -13.55 8.62 -13.95
CA MET A 1 -12.55 7.72 -14.57
C MET A 1 -12.54 6.42 -13.79
N ALA A 2 -12.29 5.28 -14.44
CA ALA A 2 -12.34 3.97 -13.79
C ALA A 2 -11.15 3.79 -12.84
N LYS A 3 -11.34 3.14 -11.70
CA LYS A 3 -10.25 2.83 -10.75
C LYS A 3 -9.19 1.96 -11.44
N PRO A 4 -7.89 2.26 -11.32
CA PRO A 4 -6.85 1.44 -11.91
C PRO A 4 -6.89 -0.01 -11.37
N PRO A 5 -6.50 -1.01 -12.18
CA PRO A 5 -6.48 -2.40 -11.75
C PRO A 5 -5.53 -2.60 -10.56
N PRO A 6 -5.78 -3.61 -9.70
CA PRO A 6 -5.00 -3.82 -8.49
C PRO A 6 -3.53 -4.07 -8.82
N LEU A 7 -2.64 -3.35 -8.11
CA LEU A 7 -1.21 -3.48 -8.28
C LEU A 7 -0.71 -4.81 -7.70
N ARG A 8 -0.31 -5.75 -8.57
CA ARG A 8 0.17 -7.07 -8.16
C ARG A 8 1.63 -7.05 -7.67
N HIS A 9 2.47 -6.22 -8.29
CA HIS A 9 3.89 -6.09 -7.99
C HIS A 9 4.31 -4.61 -8.03
N LEU A 10 5.07 -4.15 -7.04
CA LEU A 10 5.69 -2.81 -7.01
C LEU A 10 7.22 -2.98 -7.07
N ILE A 11 7.77 -3.00 -8.29
CA ILE A 11 9.22 -3.20 -8.50
C ILE A 11 9.91 -1.88 -8.87
N THR A 12 9.22 -1.03 -9.64
CA THR A 12 9.69 0.28 -10.08
C THR A 12 8.53 1.26 -10.19
N LEU A 13 8.82 2.56 -10.08
CA LEU A 13 7.84 3.63 -10.34
C LEU A 13 7.71 3.93 -11.84
N ALA A 14 8.68 3.54 -12.67
CA ALA A 14 8.71 3.86 -14.10
C ALA A 14 7.53 3.29 -14.89
N ASP A 15 6.96 2.17 -14.41
CA ASP A 15 5.83 1.49 -15.03
C ASP A 15 4.46 1.96 -14.49
N LEU A 16 4.45 2.91 -13.54
CA LEU A 16 3.22 3.42 -12.97
C LEU A 16 2.73 4.65 -13.73
N SER A 17 1.45 4.66 -14.07
CA SER A 17 0.79 5.88 -14.55
C SER A 17 0.64 6.89 -13.40
N ALA A 18 0.50 8.17 -13.74
CA ALA A 18 0.22 9.22 -12.76
C ALA A 18 -1.04 8.92 -11.92
N GLU A 19 -2.08 8.36 -12.53
CA GLU A 19 -3.30 7.95 -11.82
C GLU A 19 -3.06 6.85 -10.79
N GLN A 20 -2.22 5.86 -11.09
CA GLN A 20 -1.88 4.80 -10.15
C GLN A 20 -1.08 5.34 -8.96
N ILE A 21 -0.17 6.28 -9.22
CA ILE A 21 0.60 6.94 -8.17
C ILE A 21 -0.33 7.74 -7.26
N ILE A 22 -1.25 8.51 -7.84
CA ILE A 22 -2.23 9.28 -7.06
C ILE A 22 -3.13 8.36 -6.21
N ASP A 23 -3.65 7.25 -6.77
CA ASP A 23 -4.48 6.29 -6.01
C ASP A 23 -3.72 5.65 -4.82
N LEU A 24 -2.42 5.38 -4.98
CA LEU A 24 -1.54 4.91 -3.89
C LEU A 24 -1.39 5.97 -2.80
N LEU A 25 -1.18 7.24 -3.17
CA LEU A 25 -1.03 8.35 -2.24
C LEU A 25 -2.34 8.64 -1.49
N ASP A 26 -3.47 8.64 -2.18
CA ASP A 26 -4.79 8.80 -1.57
C ASP A 26 -5.09 7.68 -0.57
N THR A 27 -4.74 6.44 -0.92
CA THR A 27 -4.85 5.29 -0.01
C THR A 27 -3.99 5.49 1.23
N ALA A 28 -2.74 5.95 1.08
CA ALA A 28 -1.83 6.21 2.19
C ALA A 28 -2.37 7.29 3.15
N GLU A 29 -2.89 8.40 2.61
CA GLU A 29 -3.48 9.47 3.42
C GLU A 29 -4.70 8.98 4.20
N SER A 30 -5.55 8.13 3.60
CA SER A 30 -6.70 7.54 4.29
C SER A 30 -6.32 6.66 5.49
N LEU A 31 -5.18 5.96 5.40
CA LEU A 31 -4.69 5.08 6.45
C LEU A 31 -3.93 5.82 7.56
N ARG A 32 -3.39 7.01 7.25
CA ARG A 32 -2.61 7.84 8.18
C ARG A 32 -3.34 8.12 9.50
N ALA A 33 -4.62 8.50 9.44
CA ALA A 33 -5.43 8.79 10.62
C ALA A 33 -5.67 7.56 11.51
N THR A 34 -5.59 6.35 10.93
CA THR A 34 -5.81 5.09 11.65
C THR A 34 -4.50 4.52 12.22
N ALA A 35 -3.37 4.71 11.52
CA ALA A 35 -2.04 4.30 11.99
C ALA A 35 -1.58 5.03 13.27
N LEU A 36 -2.11 6.23 13.52
CA LEU A 36 -1.79 7.05 14.70
C LEU A 36 -2.60 6.67 15.95
N ARG A 37 -3.58 5.77 15.84
CA ARG A 37 -4.39 5.35 17.00
C ARG A 37 -3.71 4.19 17.74
N PRO A 38 -3.68 4.18 19.08
CA PRO A 38 -3.03 3.14 19.89
C PRO A 38 -3.66 1.74 19.76
N VAL A 39 -4.84 1.61 19.12
CA VAL A 39 -5.49 0.34 18.85
C VAL A 39 -5.45 0.04 17.34
N ASN A 40 -4.35 -0.55 16.89
CA ASN A 40 -4.12 -0.99 15.52
C ASN A 40 -4.92 -2.25 15.17
N LYS A 41 -6.26 -2.17 15.10
CA LYS A 41 -7.11 -3.29 14.65
C LYS A 41 -7.77 -3.01 13.30
N LEU A 42 -6.98 -2.67 12.30
CA LEU A 42 -7.41 -2.85 10.91
C LEU A 42 -7.13 -4.31 10.51
N PRO A 43 -8.13 -5.16 10.25
CA PRO A 43 -7.93 -6.57 9.90
C PRO A 43 -7.43 -6.78 8.45
N LEU A 44 -6.78 -5.77 7.84
CA LEU A 44 -6.45 -5.73 6.42
C LEU A 44 -5.59 -6.91 5.95
N LEU A 45 -4.71 -7.41 6.82
CA LEU A 45 -3.80 -8.53 6.54
C LEU A 45 -4.14 -9.78 7.35
N ARG A 46 -5.36 -9.89 7.90
CA ARG A 46 -5.72 -11.06 8.72
C ARG A 46 -5.62 -12.34 7.89
N GLY A 47 -4.90 -13.32 8.41
CA GLY A 47 -4.66 -14.59 7.70
C GLY A 47 -3.66 -14.48 6.55
N ARG A 48 -2.91 -13.37 6.44
CA ARG A 48 -1.82 -13.18 5.49
C ARG A 48 -0.48 -13.06 6.22
N THR A 49 0.54 -13.70 5.68
CA THR A 49 1.94 -13.55 6.13
C THR A 49 2.67 -12.66 5.13
N VAL A 50 3.32 -11.60 5.62
CA VAL A 50 4.20 -10.73 4.82
C VAL A 50 5.64 -11.02 5.23
N VAL A 51 6.50 -11.26 4.24
CA VAL A 51 7.92 -11.57 4.46
C VAL A 51 8.75 -10.43 3.89
N ASN A 52 9.62 -9.84 4.72
CA ASN A 52 10.61 -8.88 4.28
C ASN A 52 11.95 -9.59 4.11
N LEU A 53 12.53 -9.51 2.92
CA LEU A 53 13.84 -10.08 2.60
C LEU A 53 14.83 -8.93 2.38
N PHE A 54 15.80 -8.80 3.27
CA PHE A 54 16.88 -7.82 3.18
C PHE A 54 18.18 -8.55 2.86
N PHE A 55 18.90 -8.09 1.84
CA PHE A 55 20.23 -8.61 1.49
C PHE A 55 21.35 -7.82 2.16
N GLU A 56 21.05 -6.60 2.59
CA GLU A 56 21.98 -5.65 3.20
C GLU A 56 21.33 -5.02 4.45
N PRO A 57 22.11 -4.64 5.48
CA PRO A 57 21.61 -4.00 6.71
C PRO A 57 20.95 -2.64 6.49
#